data_AF-A0A4Q0AIE7-F1
#
_entry.id   AF-A0A4Q0AIE7-F1
#
_cell.length_a   1.000
_cell.length_b   1.000
_cell.length_c   1.000
_cell.angle_alpha   90.00
_cell.angle_beta   90.00
_cell.angle_gamma   90.00
#
_symmetry.space_group_name_H-M   'P 1'
#
loop_
_entity.id
_entity.type
_entity.pdbx_description
1 polymer ?
#
loop_
_entity_poly.entity_id
_entity_poly.type
_entity_poly.pdbx_seq_one_letter_code
_entity_poly.pdbx_strand_id
1 'polypeptide(L)'
;MRVISTKLANEIITKLRISKNLQKRLRLSAFGDISETEWKHYEIIGLPTKDGAAGVLFIEIEDDLYAIPYEIGAVGDKLTGRSKPVICDLCKTWQAGGRAGSITFRTERRSLNSISFLCCLDLKCSLHVRDMTTAAKTSRAQLREDITQQYRIERLKDKLSMLVKRLGLEPAIDKDEDIE
;
A
#
# COMPACT_ATOMS: atom_id res chain seq x y z
N MET A 1 -12.47 2.17 -1.24
CA MET A 1 -11.69 3.34 -1.64
C MET A 1 -12.58 4.29 -2.41
N ARG A 2 -12.71 5.53 -1.94
CA ARG A 2 -13.18 6.65 -2.77
C ARG A 2 -12.27 6.83 -3.98
N VAL A 3 -12.80 7.42 -5.05
CA VAL A 3 -12.01 7.69 -6.26
C VAL A 3 -11.01 8.80 -5.95
N ILE A 4 -9.72 8.52 -6.13
CA ILE A 4 -8.65 9.51 -5.92
C ILE A 4 -8.21 10.04 -7.29
N SER A 5 -8.65 11.26 -7.62
CA SER A 5 -8.18 11.95 -8.82
C SER A 5 -6.72 12.38 -8.68
N THR A 6 -6.05 12.62 -9.81
CA THR A 6 -4.69 13.18 -9.82
C THR A 6 -4.61 14.53 -9.07
N LYS A 7 -5.68 15.33 -9.15
CA LYS A 7 -5.77 16.62 -8.44
C LYS A 7 -5.82 16.40 -6.94
N LEU A 8 -6.73 15.54 -6.48
CA LEU A 8 -6.89 15.22 -5.05
C LEU A 8 -5.62 14.59 -4.47
N ALA A 9 -4.98 13.67 -5.19
CA ALA A 9 -3.72 13.08 -4.77
C ALA A 9 -2.64 14.15 -4.53
N ASN A 10 -2.50 15.12 -5.44
CA ASN A 10 -1.54 16.21 -5.30
C ASN A 10 -1.85 17.14 -4.12
N GLU A 11 -3.13 17.43 -3.88
CA GLU A 11 -3.58 18.24 -2.75
C GLU A 11 -3.21 17.57 -1.42
N ILE A 12 -3.53 16.28 -1.27
CA ILE A 12 -3.15 15.48 -0.09
C ILE A 12 -1.64 15.47 0.13
N ILE A 13 -0.87 15.19 -0.93
CA ILE A 13 0.59 15.12 -0.87
C ILE A 13 1.20 16.47 -0.42
N THR A 14 0.60 17.57 -0.87
CA THR A 14 1.03 18.93 -0.50
C THR A 14 0.64 19.26 0.94
N LYS A 15 -0.60 18.97 1.35
CA LYS A 15 -1.12 19.17 2.72
C LYS A 15 -0.26 18.44 3.75
N LEU A 16 0.12 17.19 3.45
CA LEU A 16 0.96 16.35 4.32
C LEU A 16 2.46 16.69 4.28
N ARG A 17 2.85 17.76 3.57
CA ARG A 17 4.24 18.23 3.48
C ARG A 17 5.25 17.17 3.04
N ILE A 18 4.83 16.23 2.19
CA ILE A 18 5.71 15.19 1.63
C ILE A 18 6.85 15.88 0.86
N SER A 19 8.09 15.40 0.99
CA SER A 19 9.26 16.10 0.46
C SER A 19 9.16 16.43 -1.04
N LYS A 20 9.55 17.64 -1.45
CA LYS A 20 9.53 18.09 -2.86
C LYS A 20 10.29 17.17 -3.81
N ASN A 21 11.35 16.51 -3.33
CA ASN A 21 12.10 15.54 -4.13
C ASN A 21 11.22 14.33 -4.47
N LEU A 22 10.54 13.75 -3.47
CA LEU A 22 9.64 12.63 -3.68
C LEU A 22 8.51 13.02 -4.63
N GLN A 23 7.87 14.17 -4.40
CA GLN A 23 6.77 14.67 -5.25
C GLN A 23 7.12 14.70 -6.74
N LYS A 24 8.29 15.25 -7.11
CA LYS A 24 8.75 15.34 -8.51
C LYS A 24 8.94 13.98 -9.19
N ARG A 25 9.20 12.94 -8.40
CA ARG A 25 9.45 11.58 -8.87
C ARG A 25 8.16 10.76 -8.98
N LEU A 26 7.05 11.17 -8.37
CA LEU A 26 5.79 10.40 -8.40
C LEU A 26 5.22 10.27 -9.82
N ARG A 27 4.66 9.10 -10.12
CA ARG A 27 3.97 8.81 -11.38
C ARG A 27 2.48 9.01 -11.20
N LEU A 28 2.03 10.27 -11.20
CA LEU A 28 0.63 10.65 -10.99
C LEU A 28 -0.36 10.00 -11.96
N SER A 29 0.08 9.65 -13.18
CA SER A 29 -0.76 8.93 -14.14
C SER A 29 -1.13 7.50 -13.72
N ALA A 30 -0.52 6.95 -12.66
CA ALA A 30 -0.81 5.59 -12.20
C ALA A 30 -2.26 5.36 -11.73
N PHE A 31 -3.00 6.43 -11.41
CA PHE A 31 -4.41 6.34 -11.02
C PHE A 31 -5.39 6.44 -12.19
N GLY A 32 -4.93 6.93 -13.35
CA GLY A 32 -5.81 7.18 -14.50
C GLY A 32 -6.42 5.92 -15.11
N ASP A 33 -5.83 4.75 -14.85
CA ASP A 33 -6.23 3.47 -15.44
C ASP A 33 -7.24 2.68 -14.59
N ILE A 34 -7.68 3.21 -13.44
CA ILE A 34 -8.55 2.50 -12.48
C ILE A 34 -9.99 2.96 -12.66
N SER A 35 -10.86 2.04 -13.08
CA SER A 35 -12.30 2.31 -13.23
C SER A 35 -12.97 2.59 -11.88
N GLU A 36 -14.05 3.38 -11.87
CA GLU A 36 -14.86 3.66 -10.66
C GLU A 36 -15.33 2.39 -9.95
N THR A 37 -15.67 1.34 -10.71
CA THR A 37 -16.05 0.05 -10.14
C THR A 37 -14.87 -0.66 -9.47
N GLU A 38 -13.66 -0.52 -10.01
CA GLU A 38 -12.47 -1.14 -9.44
C GLU A 38 -12.03 -0.45 -8.13
N TRP A 39 -12.21 0.87 -8.01
CA TRP A 39 -11.91 1.63 -6.78
C TRP A 39 -12.60 1.04 -5.53
N LYS A 40 -13.81 0.49 -5.69
CA LYS A 40 -14.56 -0.17 -4.61
C LYS A 40 -13.86 -1.41 -4.04
N HIS A 41 -12.88 -1.97 -4.75
CA HIS A 41 -12.12 -3.14 -4.32
C HIS A 41 -10.80 -2.79 -3.63
N TYR A 42 -10.48 -1.52 -3.44
CA TYR A 42 -9.28 -1.09 -2.74
C TYR A 42 -9.56 -0.63 -1.30
N GLU A 43 -8.64 -1.01 -0.42
CA GLU A 43 -8.41 -0.40 0.91
C GLU A 43 -7.08 0.36 0.90
N ILE A 44 -6.12 -0.08 0.07
CA ILE A 44 -4.85 0.58 -0.13
C ILE A 44 -4.51 0.71 -1.59
N ILE A 45 -3.83 1.80 -1.94
CA ILE A 45 -3.24 1.98 -3.25
C ILE A 45 -1.89 2.70 -3.13
N GLY A 46 -0.88 2.17 -3.82
CA GLY A 46 0.43 2.79 -3.92
C GLY A 46 0.50 3.74 -5.11
N LEU A 47 0.99 4.95 -4.89
CA LEU A 47 1.44 5.88 -5.92
C LEU A 47 2.97 5.81 -6.02
N PRO A 48 3.53 4.99 -6.91
CA PRO A 48 4.97 4.80 -6.97
C PRO A 48 5.67 5.99 -7.62
N THR A 49 6.96 6.12 -7.32
CA THR A 49 7.88 6.94 -8.13
C THR A 49 8.11 6.29 -9.50
N LYS A 50 8.56 7.09 -10.48
CA LYS A 50 8.88 6.63 -11.84
C LYS A 50 9.93 5.53 -11.88
N ASP A 51 10.87 5.53 -10.92
CA ASP A 51 11.90 4.51 -10.73
C ASP A 51 11.44 3.32 -9.88
N GLY A 52 10.22 3.37 -9.32
CA GLY A 52 9.65 2.32 -8.47
C GLY A 52 10.32 2.14 -7.10
N ALA A 53 11.30 2.98 -6.73
CA ALA A 53 12.08 2.81 -5.50
C ALA A 53 11.38 3.34 -4.24
N ALA A 54 10.33 4.15 -4.40
CA ALA A 54 9.58 4.78 -3.33
C ALA A 54 8.15 5.11 -3.79
N GLY A 55 7.36 5.72 -2.93
CA GLY A 55 6.05 6.24 -3.32
C GLY A 55 5.29 6.83 -2.15
N VAL A 56 4.00 7.05 -2.38
CA VAL A 56 3.02 7.43 -1.36
C VAL A 56 1.95 6.34 -1.32
N LEU A 57 1.72 5.76 -0.15
CA LEU A 57 0.65 4.79 0.06
C LEU A 57 -0.58 5.55 0.54
N PHE A 58 -1.69 5.41 -0.17
CA PHE A 58 -3.01 5.85 0.28
C PHE A 58 -3.74 4.68 0.92
N ILE A 59 -4.43 4.94 2.03
CA ILE A 59 -5.14 3.94 2.84
C ILE A 59 -6.52 4.50 3.17
N GLU A 60 -7.59 3.78 2.89
CA GLU A 60 -8.94 4.16 3.33
C GLU A 60 -9.49 3.14 4.34
N ILE A 61 -9.89 3.63 5.51
CA ILE A 61 -10.45 2.85 6.61
C ILE A 61 -11.61 3.65 7.21
N GLU A 62 -12.79 3.04 7.37
CA GLU A 62 -13.95 3.70 8.00
C GLU A 62 -14.24 5.09 7.40
N ASP A 63 -14.15 5.17 6.06
CA ASP A 63 -14.30 6.38 5.24
C ASP A 63 -13.25 7.48 5.44
N ASP A 64 -12.28 7.28 6.33
CA ASP A 64 -11.12 8.16 6.50
C ASP A 64 -10.00 7.79 5.53
N LEU A 65 -9.52 8.78 4.77
CA LEU A 65 -8.41 8.63 3.84
C LEU A 65 -7.11 9.08 4.52
N TYR A 66 -6.10 8.23 4.51
CA TYR A 66 -4.76 8.49 5.01
C TYR A 66 -3.74 8.39 3.88
N ALA A 67 -2.61 9.08 4.02
CA ALA A 67 -1.47 8.88 3.11
C ALA A 67 -0.13 8.94 3.84
N ILE A 68 0.82 8.13 3.39
CA ILE A 68 2.16 8.07 3.97
C ILE A 68 3.24 7.75 2.91
N PRO A 69 4.40 8.43 2.93
CA PRO A 69 5.56 8.04 2.12
C PRO A 69 6.10 6.65 2.47
N TYR A 70 6.53 5.91 1.46
CA TYR A 70 7.23 4.65 1.65
C TYR A 70 8.48 4.55 0.78
N GLU A 71 9.42 3.70 1.22
CA GLU A 71 10.60 3.30 0.48
C GLU A 71 10.57 1.79 0.23
N ILE A 72 11.03 1.37 -0.94
CA ILE A 72 11.19 -0.04 -1.30
C ILE A 72 12.63 -0.47 -1.04
N GLY A 73 12.80 -1.56 -0.31
CA GLY A 73 14.07 -2.28 -0.19
C GLY A 73 14.02 -3.63 -0.89
N ALA A 74 15.07 -3.98 -1.62
CA ALA A 74 15.19 -5.31 -2.19
C ALA A 74 15.40 -6.36 -1.09
N VAL A 75 14.70 -7.49 -1.20
CA VAL A 75 14.89 -8.64 -0.29
C VAL A 75 15.62 -9.73 -1.06
N GLY A 76 16.92 -9.80 -0.84
CA GLY A 76 17.81 -10.74 -1.50
C GLY A 76 18.90 -11.25 -0.58
N ASP A 77 19.46 -12.40 -0.92
CA ASP A 77 20.63 -12.91 -0.25
C ASP A 77 21.86 -12.03 -0.59
N LYS A 78 22.51 -11.46 0.43
CA LYS A 78 23.66 -10.56 0.22
C LYS A 78 24.87 -11.25 -0.40
N LEU A 79 25.01 -12.57 -0.23
CA LEU A 79 26.15 -13.33 -0.75
C LEU A 79 25.91 -13.82 -2.17
N THR A 80 24.66 -14.18 -2.51
CA THR A 80 24.35 -14.78 -3.83
C THR A 80 23.60 -13.85 -4.77
N GLY A 81 23.12 -12.69 -4.29
CA GLY A 81 22.28 -11.77 -5.05
C GLY A 81 20.88 -12.30 -5.39
N ARG A 82 20.55 -13.53 -4.97
CA ARG A 82 19.29 -14.17 -5.31
C ARG A 82 18.14 -13.56 -4.51
N SER A 83 17.09 -13.16 -5.21
CA SER A 83 15.85 -12.67 -4.62
C SER A 83 15.15 -13.76 -3.81
N LYS A 84 14.71 -13.47 -2.58
CA LYS A 84 14.03 -14.46 -1.72
C LYS A 84 12.51 -14.29 -1.82
N PRO A 85 11.75 -15.39 -2.00
CA PRO A 85 10.30 -15.31 -1.95
C PRO A 85 9.83 -14.90 -0.55
N VAL A 86 8.73 -14.16 -0.46
CA VAL A 86 8.15 -13.75 0.82
C VAL A 86 6.66 -14.05 0.86
N ILE A 87 6.14 -14.30 2.06
CA ILE A 87 4.71 -14.23 2.32
C ILE A 87 4.42 -12.80 2.77
N CYS A 88 3.57 -12.09 2.05
CA CYS A 88 3.28 -10.69 2.34
C CYS A 88 2.70 -10.49 3.73
N ASP A 89 3.25 -9.55 4.50
CA ASP A 89 2.79 -9.22 5.85
C ASP A 89 1.41 -8.55 5.87
N LEU A 90 0.96 -7.99 4.75
CA LEU A 90 -0.34 -7.34 4.59
C LEU A 90 -1.43 -8.33 4.16
N CYS A 91 -1.30 -8.94 2.97
CA CYS A 91 -2.34 -9.80 2.38
C CYS A 91 -2.10 -11.30 2.53
N LYS A 92 -0.94 -11.73 3.05
CA LYS A 92 -0.50 -13.15 3.12
C LYS A 92 -0.34 -13.86 1.78
N THR A 93 -0.40 -13.13 0.67
CA THR A 93 -0.01 -13.63 -0.64
C THR A 93 1.48 -13.91 -0.67
N TRP A 94 1.83 -15.16 -0.96
CA TRP A 94 3.17 -15.56 -1.37
C TRP A 94 3.56 -14.86 -2.67
N GLN A 95 4.73 -14.21 -2.69
CA GLN A 95 5.32 -13.56 -3.84
C GLN A 95 6.69 -14.19 -4.14
N ALA A 96 6.95 -14.44 -5.42
CA ALA A 96 8.28 -14.81 -5.88
C ALA A 96 9.26 -13.64 -5.64
N GLY A 97 10.55 -13.94 -5.51
CA GLY A 97 11.53 -12.97 -5.02
C GLY A 97 11.61 -11.66 -5.81
N GLY A 98 11.45 -11.67 -7.14
CA GLY A 98 11.44 -10.44 -7.95
C GLY A 98 10.19 -9.56 -7.79
N ARG A 99 9.15 -10.06 -7.13
CA ARG A 99 7.87 -9.38 -6.87
C ARG A 99 7.67 -9.09 -5.38
N ALA A 100 8.69 -9.40 -4.58
CA ALA A 100 8.72 -9.32 -3.14
C ALA A 100 9.81 -8.33 -2.71
N GLY A 101 9.53 -7.57 -1.66
CA GLY A 101 10.55 -6.71 -1.05
C GLY A 101 10.12 -6.21 0.31
N SER A 102 10.92 -5.31 0.88
CA SER A 102 10.55 -4.58 2.08
C SER A 102 9.92 -3.25 1.70
N ILE A 103 8.83 -2.89 2.37
CA ILE A 103 8.23 -1.56 2.29
C ILE A 103 8.43 -0.91 3.65
N THR A 104 9.10 0.24 3.67
CA THR A 104 9.47 0.94 4.89
C THR A 104 8.76 2.28 4.95
N PHE A 105 8.04 2.49 6.05
CA PHE A 105 7.37 3.73 6.39
C PHE A 105 8.22 4.48 7.41
N ARG A 106 8.55 5.74 7.12
CA ARG A 106 9.26 6.61 8.06
C ARG A 106 8.30 7.67 8.59
N THR A 107 8.39 7.94 9.88
CA THR A 107 7.74 9.10 10.51
C THR A 107 8.82 10.06 10.99
N GLU A 108 8.55 11.36 10.88
CA GLU A 108 9.43 12.40 11.43
C GLU A 108 9.29 12.51 12.96
N ARG A 109 8.28 11.84 13.55
CA ARG A 109 8.08 11.80 15.01
C ARG A 109 9.16 10.90 15.66
N ARG A 110 10.01 11.51 16.49
CA ARG A 110 11.23 10.95 17.13
C ARG A 110 11.09 9.61 17.87
N SER A 111 9.88 9.13 18.18
CA SER A 111 9.68 7.94 19.05
C SER A 111 9.57 6.60 18.30
N LEU A 112 9.39 6.60 16.97
CA LEU A 112 9.23 5.37 16.17
C LEU A 112 10.15 5.39 14.94
N ASN A 113 11.26 4.65 15.06
CA ASN A 113 12.41 4.64 14.14
C ASN A 113 12.17 4.01 12.75
N SER A 114 10.98 4.13 12.16
CA SER A 114 10.49 3.44 10.96
C SER A 114 9.86 2.06 11.21
N ILE A 115 8.93 1.68 10.32
CA ILE A 115 8.24 0.39 10.31
C ILE A 115 8.44 -0.22 8.94
N SER A 116 8.96 -1.44 8.89
CA SER A 116 9.16 -2.19 7.65
C SER A 116 8.32 -3.46 7.61
N PHE A 117 7.79 -3.78 6.43
CA PHE A 117 7.06 -5.02 6.16
C PHE A 117 7.65 -5.73 4.96
N LEU A 118 7.68 -7.06 4.99
CA LEU A 118 7.94 -7.87 3.80
C LEU A 118 6.63 -8.03 3.03
N CYS A 119 6.55 -7.50 1.82
CA CYS A 119 5.28 -7.43 1.11
C CYS A 119 5.41 -7.45 -0.42
N CYS A 120 4.25 -7.47 -1.08
CA CYS A 120 4.13 -7.40 -2.53
C CYS A 120 4.59 -6.04 -3.02
N LEU A 121 5.53 -6.02 -3.96
CA LEU A 121 6.06 -4.76 -4.52
C LEU A 121 5.05 -4.01 -5.40
N ASP A 122 4.03 -4.70 -5.89
CA ASP A 122 2.92 -4.09 -6.62
C ASP A 122 1.91 -3.39 -5.70
N LEU A 123 1.99 -3.63 -4.37
CA LEU A 123 1.08 -3.12 -3.34
C LEU A 123 -0.41 -3.37 -3.66
N LYS A 124 -0.74 -4.33 -4.53
CA LYS A 124 -2.12 -4.69 -4.91
C LYS A 124 -2.78 -5.60 -3.87
N CYS A 125 -2.46 -5.43 -2.60
CA CYS A 125 -2.87 -6.31 -1.50
C CYS A 125 -4.39 -6.44 -1.41
N SER A 126 -5.13 -5.36 -1.63
CA SER A 126 -6.59 -5.35 -1.66
C SER A 126 -7.19 -6.23 -2.77
N LEU A 127 -6.54 -6.26 -3.94
CA LEU A 127 -6.95 -7.16 -5.02
C LEU A 127 -6.49 -8.59 -4.76
N HIS A 128 -5.35 -8.77 -4.10
CA HIS A 128 -4.84 -10.09 -3.77
C HIS A 128 -5.74 -10.83 -2.77
N VAL A 129 -6.23 -10.17 -1.71
CA VAL A 129 -7.15 -10.81 -0.75
C VAL A 129 -8.51 -11.17 -1.35
N ARG A 130 -8.80 -10.69 -2.57
CA ARG A 130 -10.03 -10.94 -3.35
C ARG A 130 -9.82 -11.93 -4.50
N ASP A 131 -8.66 -12.57 -4.61
CA ASP A 131 -8.30 -13.47 -5.71
C ASP A 131 -8.40 -12.82 -7.11
N MET A 132 -8.37 -11.49 -7.19
CA MET A 132 -8.50 -10.72 -8.45
C MET A 132 -7.18 -10.59 -9.23
N THR A 133 -6.11 -11.25 -8.77
CA THR A 133 -4.79 -11.17 -9.39
C THR A 133 -4.21 -12.56 -9.61
N THR A 134 -3.34 -12.70 -10.61
CA THR A 134 -2.64 -13.96 -10.87
C THR A 134 -1.77 -14.41 -9.69
N ALA A 135 -1.17 -13.46 -8.96
CA ALA A 135 -0.37 -13.76 -7.78
C ALA A 135 -1.19 -14.43 -6.68
N ALA A 136 -2.40 -13.94 -6.40
CA ALA A 136 -3.29 -14.55 -5.42
C ALA A 136 -3.73 -15.97 -5.83
N LYS A 137 -4.17 -16.13 -7.09
CA LYS A 137 -4.62 -17.42 -7.64
C LYS A 137 -3.56 -18.52 -7.61
N THR A 138 -2.28 -18.14 -7.64
CA THR A 138 -1.13 -19.07 -7.62
C THR A 138 -0.48 -19.18 -6.24
N SER A 139 -0.98 -18.44 -5.26
CA SER A 139 -0.39 -18.35 -3.93
C SER A 139 -0.70 -19.58 -3.08
N ARG A 140 0.28 -20.47 -2.93
CA ARG A 140 0.12 -21.65 -2.05
C ARG A 140 -0.19 -21.28 -0.59
N ALA A 141 0.26 -20.12 -0.13
CA ALA A 141 -0.06 -19.63 1.20
C ALA A 141 -1.57 -19.39 1.34
N GLN A 142 -2.15 -18.56 0.47
CA GLN A 142 -3.59 -18.27 0.50
C GLN A 142 -4.45 -19.49 0.13
N LEU A 143 -4.03 -20.33 -0.83
CA LEU A 143 -4.77 -21.54 -1.21
C LEU A 143 -4.90 -22.57 -0.08
N ARG A 144 -4.04 -22.50 0.95
CA ARG A 144 -4.08 -23.38 2.12
C ARG A 144 -4.69 -22.73 3.35
N GLU A 145 -5.09 -21.47 3.26
CA GLU A 145 -5.77 -20.79 4.36
C GLU A 145 -7.22 -21.31 4.48
N ASP A 146 -7.57 -21.79 5.67
CA ASP A 146 -8.93 -22.22 6.02
C ASP A 146 -9.80 -21.04 6.48
N ILE A 147 -9.77 -19.94 5.71
CA ILE A 147 -10.62 -18.77 5.94
C ILE A 147 -11.22 -18.28 4.64
N THR A 148 -12.40 -17.68 4.74
CA THR A 148 -13.11 -17.11 3.59
C THR A 148 -12.40 -15.86 3.06
N GLN A 149 -12.72 -15.51 1.81
CA GLN A 149 -12.26 -14.25 1.20
C GLN A 149 -12.61 -13.03 2.07
N GLN A 150 -13.81 -13.02 2.67
CA GLN A 150 -14.26 -11.93 3.53
C GLN A 150 -13.33 -11.75 4.75
N TYR A 151 -12.96 -12.84 5.42
CA TYR A 151 -12.01 -12.79 6.53
C TYR A 151 -10.60 -12.37 6.10
N ARG A 152 -10.17 -12.64 4.86
CA ARG A 152 -8.90 -12.11 4.33
C ARG A 152 -8.95 -10.59 4.17
N ILE A 153 -10.08 -10.05 3.72
CA ILE A 153 -10.31 -8.61 3.59
C ILE A 153 -10.32 -7.95 4.97
N GLU A 154 -11.04 -8.52 5.94
CA GLU A 154 -11.09 -8.02 7.32
C GLU A 154 -9.69 -8.02 7.96
N ARG A 155 -8.94 -9.10 7.82
CA ARG A 155 -7.53 -9.17 8.30
C ARG A 155 -6.66 -8.08 7.66
N LEU A 156 -6.86 -7.77 6.39
CA LEU A 156 -6.15 -6.67 5.73
C LEU A 156 -6.54 -5.33 6.37
N LYS A 157 -7.83 -5.05 6.52
CA LYS A 157 -8.33 -3.82 7.16
C LYS A 157 -7.81 -3.64 8.58
N ASP A 158 -7.83 -4.70 9.39
CA ASP A 158 -7.27 -4.69 10.75
C ASP A 158 -5.78 -4.34 10.74
N LYS A 159 -5.02 -4.96 9.81
CA LYS A 159 -3.58 -4.70 9.67
C LYS A 159 -3.30 -3.24 9.30
N LEU A 160 -4.12 -2.66 8.43
CA LEU A 160 -4.02 -1.26 8.02
C LEU A 160 -4.42 -0.32 9.16
N SER A 161 -5.47 -0.64 9.91
CA SER A 161 -5.90 0.14 11.08
C SER A 161 -4.80 0.16 12.14
N MET A 162 -4.17 -0.99 12.39
CA MET A 162 -3.00 -1.07 13.27
C MET A 162 -1.82 -0.23 12.74
N LEU A 163 -1.59 -0.23 11.43
CA LEU A 163 -0.51 0.56 10.81
C LEU A 163 -0.75 2.07 11.00
N VAL A 164 -1.96 2.55 10.65
CA VAL A 164 -2.39 3.94 10.83
C VAL A 164 -2.23 4.38 12.28
N LYS A 165 -2.76 3.60 13.23
CA LYS A 165 -2.64 3.87 14.67
C LYS A 165 -1.18 3.90 15.13
N ARG A 166 -0.38 2.92 14.70
CA ARG A 166 1.03 2.81 15.11
C ARG A 166 1.87 3.96 14.57
N LEU A 167 1.59 4.44 13.37
CA LEU A 167 2.28 5.58 12.77
C LEU A 167 1.74 6.94 13.28
N GLY A 168 0.60 6.94 13.96
CA GLY A 168 -0.08 8.15 14.42
C GLY A 168 -0.49 9.04 13.25
N LEU A 169 -1.00 8.43 12.16
CA LEU A 169 -1.48 9.17 11.01
C LEU A 169 -2.81 9.84 11.31
N GLU A 170 -2.95 11.06 10.83
CA GLU A 170 -4.19 11.82 10.85
C GLU A 170 -4.87 11.72 9.47
N PRO A 171 -6.21 11.77 9.38
CA PRO A 171 -6.90 11.81 8.10
C PRO A 171 -6.36 12.94 7.21
N ALA A 172 -6.18 12.64 5.93
CA ALA A 172 -5.67 13.57 4.95
C ALA A 172 -6.75 14.57 4.49
N ILE A 173 -8.02 14.18 4.58
CA ILE A 173 -9.19 14.97 4.20
C ILE A 173 -10.11 15.02 5.43
N ASP A 174 -10.72 16.18 5.66
CA ASP A 174 -11.74 16.35 6.69
C ASP A 174 -13.09 15.85 6.14
N LYS A 175 -13.90 15.16 6.98
CA LYS A 175 -15.15 14.50 6.52
C LYS A 175 -16.18 15.45 5.88
N ASP A 176 -16.01 16.76 6.04
CA ASP A 176 -16.91 17.80 5.56
C ASP A 176 -16.61 18.29 4.13
N GLU A 177 -15.49 17.88 3.52
CA GLU A 177 -15.14 18.25 2.12
C GLU A 177 -15.77 17.31 1.06
N ASP A 178 -16.54 16.30 1.47
CA ASP A 178 -17.20 15.31 0.58
C ASP A 178 -18.57 15.78 0.03
N ILE A 179 -18.92 17.06 0.17
CA ILE A 179 -20.11 17.67 -0.41
C ILE A 179 -19.71 18.68 -1.49
N GLU A 180 -19.32 18.20 -2.67
CA GLU A 180 -19.51 18.90 -3.96
C GLU A 180 -19.26 17.98 -5.16
#